data_AF-A0A1I5JCZ0-F1
#
_entry.id   AF-A0A1I5JCZ0-F1
#
_cell.length_a   1.000
_cell.length_b   1.000
_cell.length_c   1.000
_cell.angle_alpha   90.00
_cell.angle_beta   90.00
_cell.angle_gamma   90.00
#
_symmetry.space_group_name_H-M   'P 1'
#
loop_
_entity.id
_entity.type
_entity.pdbx_description
1 polymer ?
#
loop_
_entity_poly.entity_id
_entity_poly.type
_entity_poly.pdbx_seq_one_letter_code
_entity_poly.pdbx_strand_id
1 'polypeptide(L)'
;MADALRWAVTDGPDGTSAVELPADAVGARRLAAQARGGFWCARAAGGCGGRLVVGDGTPPTFRHTGEEPCALLRRAASAGHAYDHLRYRPALLSWLTAQGHRPRVATVPDDGGHPGLHVAVDALGAALEVRLAPLSDTAWRARDDRARRAARSVTWLYGPDADAAAATEASVRGAALSLRRHDRGLLVGVRDAGDAVRWVRLAACSLTADGVTAPGLADARAAHARRTAERQEAARRAARRAARRPGRARPDAAEELPLWPLASTA
;
A
#
# COMPACT_ATOMS: atom_id res chain seq x y z
N MET A 1 -6.42 -20.21 -27.44
CA MET A 1 -6.59 -19.38 -26.23
C MET A 1 -5.84 -20.07 -25.10
N ALA A 2 -5.06 -19.34 -24.30
CA ALA A 2 -4.18 -19.95 -23.31
C ALA A 2 -4.97 -20.38 -22.06
N ASP A 3 -5.26 -21.68 -21.95
CA ASP A 3 -5.84 -22.33 -20.75
C ASP A 3 -4.79 -22.52 -19.65
N ALA A 4 -4.06 -21.46 -19.33
CA ALA A 4 -2.83 -21.53 -18.58
C ALA A 4 -2.79 -20.47 -17.48
N LEU A 5 -2.70 -20.93 -16.24
CA LEU A 5 -2.50 -20.07 -15.07
C LEU A 5 -1.03 -20.04 -14.66
N ARG A 6 -0.63 -18.98 -13.98
CA ARG A 6 0.69 -18.86 -13.34
C ARG A 6 0.63 -19.05 -11.81
N TRP A 7 -0.58 -19.14 -11.27
CA TRP A 7 -0.85 -19.12 -9.83
C TRP A 7 -1.68 -20.32 -9.41
N ALA A 8 -1.37 -20.84 -8.22
CA ALA A 8 -2.07 -21.95 -7.59
C ALA A 8 -1.93 -21.86 -6.06
N VAL A 9 -2.63 -22.74 -5.33
CA VAL A 9 -2.35 -23.05 -3.93
C VAL A 9 -1.84 -24.49 -3.80
N THR A 10 -1.09 -24.79 -2.73
CA THR A 10 -0.47 -26.12 -2.47
C THR A 10 -1.08 -26.88 -1.29
N ASP A 11 -2.13 -26.35 -0.67
CA ASP A 11 -2.77 -26.86 0.55
C ASP A 11 -4.26 -27.16 0.36
N GLY A 12 -4.67 -27.52 -0.86
CA GLY A 12 -6.05 -27.87 -1.21
C GLY A 12 -6.84 -26.71 -1.87
N PRO A 13 -8.07 -26.96 -2.35
CA PRO A 13 -8.86 -25.98 -3.11
C PRO A 13 -9.29 -24.75 -2.31
N ASP A 14 -9.40 -24.90 -0.98
CA ASP A 14 -9.73 -23.83 -0.04
C ASP A 14 -8.48 -23.33 0.71
N GLY A 15 -7.30 -23.73 0.23
CA GLY A 15 -6.01 -23.42 0.80
C GLY A 15 -5.61 -21.95 0.68
N THR A 16 -4.58 -21.58 1.44
CA THR A 16 -4.04 -20.21 1.49
C THR A 16 -2.57 -20.14 1.13
N SER A 17 -1.92 -21.28 0.90
CA SER A 17 -0.50 -21.38 0.55
C SER A 17 -0.30 -21.11 -0.94
N ALA A 18 -0.50 -19.86 -1.34
CA ALA A 18 -0.42 -19.43 -2.73
C ALA A 18 1.02 -19.42 -3.25
N VAL A 19 1.20 -19.93 -4.46
CA VAL A 19 2.48 -20.03 -5.17
C VAL A 19 2.36 -19.47 -6.58
N GLU A 20 3.43 -18.81 -7.02
CA GLU A 20 3.64 -18.48 -8.43
C GLU A 20 4.53 -19.56 -9.04
N LEU A 21 4.17 -20.02 -10.23
CA LEU A 21 5.02 -20.93 -10.98
C LEU A 21 6.27 -20.18 -11.46
N PRO A 22 7.50 -20.67 -11.23
CA PRO A 22 8.69 -20.05 -11.79
C PRO A 22 8.62 -19.94 -13.32
N ALA A 23 9.29 -18.92 -13.87
CA ALA A 23 9.32 -18.71 -15.33
C ALA A 23 10.22 -19.73 -16.05
N ASP A 24 11.16 -20.34 -15.33
CA ASP A 24 12.08 -21.34 -15.86
C ASP A 24 11.65 -22.78 -15.52
N ALA A 25 12.00 -23.73 -16.40
CA ALA A 25 11.62 -25.12 -16.26
C ALA A 25 12.25 -25.80 -15.03
N VAL A 26 13.45 -25.39 -14.60
CA VAL A 26 14.13 -25.99 -13.45
C VAL A 26 13.41 -25.61 -12.16
N GLY A 27 13.06 -24.34 -11.99
CA GLY A 27 12.25 -23.82 -10.88
C GLY A 27 10.87 -24.46 -10.84
N ALA A 28 10.20 -24.59 -11.99
CA ALA A 28 8.90 -25.23 -12.08
C ALA A 28 8.94 -26.71 -11.62
N ARG A 29 9.93 -27.49 -12.09
CA ARG A 29 10.13 -28.88 -11.63
C ARG A 29 10.44 -28.97 -10.15
N ARG A 30 11.26 -28.05 -9.62
CA ARG A 30 11.58 -28.00 -8.19
C ARG A 30 10.32 -27.71 -7.36
N LEU A 31 9.49 -26.76 -7.77
CA LEU A 31 8.23 -26.46 -7.11
C LEU A 31 7.29 -27.67 -7.13
N ALA A 32 7.16 -28.34 -8.28
CA ALA A 32 6.35 -29.56 -8.41
C ALA A 32 6.82 -30.68 -7.46
N ALA A 33 8.13 -30.90 -7.35
CA ALA A 33 8.69 -31.89 -6.43
C ALA A 33 8.44 -31.57 -4.94
N GLN A 34 8.32 -30.27 -4.59
CA GLN A 34 8.06 -29.83 -3.22
C GLN A 34 6.57 -29.90 -2.84
N ALA A 35 5.66 -29.68 -3.80
CA ALA A 35 4.22 -29.66 -3.57
C ALA A 35 3.61 -31.07 -3.58
N ARG A 36 3.89 -31.87 -2.54
CA ARG A 36 3.44 -33.28 -2.45
C ARG A 36 1.91 -33.47 -2.53
N GLY A 37 1.14 -32.47 -2.11
CA GLY A 37 -0.32 -32.49 -2.22
C GLY A 37 -0.85 -32.25 -3.63
N GLY A 38 -0.03 -31.67 -4.51
CA GLY A 38 -0.45 -31.14 -5.81
C GLY A 38 -0.72 -29.64 -5.78
N PHE A 39 -1.36 -29.17 -6.83
CA PHE A 39 -1.72 -27.76 -7.02
C PHE A 39 -3.22 -27.65 -7.24
N TRP A 40 -3.82 -26.54 -6.78
CA TRP A 40 -5.24 -26.28 -6.95
C TRP A 40 -5.51 -24.85 -7.37
N CYS A 41 -6.58 -24.69 -8.14
CA CYS A 41 -7.15 -23.40 -8.49
C CYS A 41 -7.98 -22.88 -7.31
N ALA A 42 -7.45 -21.95 -6.53
CA ALA A 42 -8.00 -21.57 -5.23
C ALA A 42 -9.39 -20.91 -5.35
N ARG A 43 -10.38 -21.41 -4.58
CA ARG A 43 -11.71 -20.79 -4.52
C ARG A 43 -11.68 -19.40 -3.89
N ALA A 44 -10.80 -19.20 -2.90
CA ALA A 44 -10.60 -17.88 -2.28
C ALA A 44 -10.05 -16.81 -3.26
N ALA A 45 -9.43 -17.21 -4.36
CA ALA A 45 -9.03 -16.33 -5.46
C ALA A 45 -10.13 -16.19 -6.55
N GLY A 46 -11.33 -16.73 -6.31
CA GLY A 46 -12.41 -16.81 -7.31
C GLY A 46 -12.13 -17.83 -8.41
N GLY A 47 -11.36 -18.88 -8.11
CA GLY A 47 -11.14 -20.05 -8.95
C GLY A 47 -12.19 -21.14 -8.75
N CYS A 48 -12.09 -22.23 -9.52
CA CYS A 48 -13.07 -23.33 -9.50
C CYS A 48 -12.81 -24.41 -8.43
N GLY A 49 -11.65 -24.41 -7.76
CA GLY A 49 -11.23 -25.50 -6.87
C GLY A 49 -10.65 -26.72 -7.58
N GLY A 50 -10.57 -26.70 -8.92
CA GLY A 50 -10.04 -27.80 -9.71
C GLY A 50 -8.55 -28.06 -9.46
N ARG A 51 -8.15 -29.34 -9.60
CA ARG A 51 -6.75 -29.76 -9.51
C ARG A 51 -5.97 -29.30 -10.73
N LEU A 52 -4.78 -28.77 -10.47
CA LEU A 52 -3.86 -28.25 -11.46
C LEU A 52 -2.64 -29.16 -11.62
N VAL A 53 -2.11 -29.23 -12.84
CA VAL A 53 -0.82 -29.85 -13.18
C VAL A 53 0.10 -28.81 -13.81
N VAL A 54 1.41 -29.00 -13.60
CA VAL A 54 2.43 -28.18 -14.28
C VAL A 54 2.56 -28.70 -15.71
N GLY A 55 2.31 -27.85 -16.70
CA GLY A 55 2.53 -28.14 -18.10
C GLY A 55 3.91 -27.69 -18.57
N ASP A 56 4.46 -28.42 -19.55
CA ASP A 56 5.81 -28.26 -20.08
C ASP A 56 5.98 -27.09 -21.08
N GLY A 57 5.10 -26.08 -21.01
CA GLY A 57 5.17 -24.90 -21.88
C GLY A 57 6.38 -24.01 -21.58
N THR A 58 6.64 -23.06 -22.49
CA THR A 58 7.65 -22.00 -22.31
C THR A 58 6.96 -20.63 -22.44
N PRO A 59 6.71 -19.91 -21.33
CA PRO A 59 7.02 -20.29 -19.94
C PRO A 59 6.12 -21.43 -19.42
N PRO A 60 6.54 -22.16 -18.36
CA PRO A 60 5.72 -23.17 -17.72
C PRO A 60 4.40 -22.58 -17.21
N THR A 61 3.33 -23.38 -17.25
CA THR A 61 1.98 -22.94 -16.86
C THR A 61 1.25 -24.03 -16.09
N PHE A 62 0.34 -23.63 -15.19
CA PHE A 62 -0.61 -24.54 -14.57
C PHE A 62 -1.80 -24.76 -15.49
N ARG A 63 -2.19 -26.02 -15.67
CA ARG A 63 -3.36 -26.43 -16.45
C ARG A 63 -4.33 -27.19 -15.57
N HIS A 64 -5.62 -26.98 -15.80
CA HIS A 64 -6.65 -27.79 -15.15
C HIS A 64 -6.61 -29.22 -15.69
N THR A 65 -6.87 -30.18 -14.81
CA THR A 65 -6.97 -31.61 -15.18
C THR A 65 -8.39 -32.02 -15.57
N GLY A 66 -9.39 -31.20 -15.27
CA GLY A 66 -10.79 -31.40 -15.66
C GLY A 66 -11.31 -30.29 -16.55
N GLU A 67 -12.51 -30.48 -17.09
CA GLU A 67 -13.15 -29.58 -18.08
C GLU A 67 -14.02 -28.48 -17.45
N GLU A 68 -14.00 -28.36 -16.12
CA GLU A 68 -14.82 -27.39 -15.40
C GLU A 68 -14.48 -25.95 -15.83
N PRO A 69 -15.49 -25.14 -16.21
CA PRO A 69 -15.28 -23.77 -16.63
C PRO A 69 -14.70 -22.95 -15.48
N CYS A 70 -13.58 -22.29 -15.73
CA CYS A 70 -12.87 -21.53 -14.71
C CYS A 70 -12.82 -20.05 -15.06
N ALA A 71 -13.43 -19.22 -14.21
CA ALA A 71 -13.44 -17.77 -14.41
C ALA A 71 -12.02 -17.18 -14.46
N LEU A 72 -11.05 -17.77 -13.77
CA LEU A 72 -9.65 -17.34 -13.78
C LEU A 72 -8.95 -17.56 -15.13
N LEU A 73 -9.36 -18.55 -15.93
CA LEU A 73 -8.79 -18.75 -17.27
C LEU A 73 -9.15 -17.59 -18.22
N ARG A 74 -10.38 -17.08 -18.12
CA ARG A 74 -10.82 -15.90 -18.88
C ARG A 74 -10.07 -14.62 -18.50
N ARG A 75 -9.40 -14.61 -17.35
CA ARG A 75 -8.62 -13.49 -16.80
C ARG A 75 -7.21 -13.92 -16.39
N ALA A 76 -6.61 -14.87 -17.11
CA ALA A 76 -5.35 -15.50 -16.71
C ALA A 76 -4.21 -14.49 -16.49
N ALA A 77 -4.17 -13.43 -17.31
CA ALA A 77 -3.18 -12.34 -17.18
C ALA A 77 -3.29 -11.57 -15.85
N SER A 78 -4.50 -11.42 -15.30
CA SER A 78 -4.74 -10.71 -14.03
C SER A 78 -5.00 -11.65 -12.85
N ALA A 79 -4.87 -12.98 -13.05
CA ALA A 79 -5.08 -13.95 -12.00
C ALA A 79 -4.15 -13.72 -10.79
N GLY A 80 -2.95 -13.18 -10.98
CA GLY A 80 -2.01 -12.89 -9.89
C GLY A 80 -2.60 -12.01 -8.79
N HIS A 81 -3.30 -10.94 -9.18
CA HIS A 81 -3.95 -10.05 -8.24
C HIS A 81 -4.98 -10.76 -7.35
N ALA A 82 -5.69 -11.74 -7.90
CA ALA A 82 -6.66 -12.51 -7.14
C ALA A 82 -5.99 -13.39 -6.06
N TYR A 83 -4.75 -13.83 -6.29
CA TYR A 83 -3.97 -14.64 -5.35
C TYR A 83 -3.15 -13.82 -4.36
N ASP A 84 -2.90 -12.53 -4.61
CA ASP A 84 -1.96 -11.74 -3.81
C ASP A 84 -2.30 -11.78 -2.32
N HIS A 85 -3.56 -11.56 -1.93
CA HIS A 85 -3.99 -11.58 -0.53
C HIS A 85 -3.67 -12.91 0.19
N LEU A 86 -3.73 -14.04 -0.52
CA LEU A 86 -3.39 -15.37 0.02
C LEU A 86 -1.89 -15.46 0.34
N ARG A 87 -1.02 -14.74 -0.36
CA ARG A 87 0.42 -14.75 -0.11
C ARG A 87 0.80 -13.94 1.14
N TYR A 88 0.03 -12.91 1.48
CA TYR A 88 0.35 -12.07 2.65
C TYR A 88 -0.32 -12.58 3.92
N ARG A 89 -1.53 -13.13 3.81
CA ARG A 89 -2.36 -13.54 4.95
C ARG A 89 -1.67 -14.51 5.92
N PRO A 90 -1.06 -15.64 5.52
CA PRO A 90 -0.46 -16.59 6.46
C PRO A 90 0.67 -15.99 7.29
N ALA A 91 1.53 -15.18 6.67
CA ALA A 91 2.65 -14.56 7.37
C ALA A 91 2.19 -13.49 8.37
N LEU A 92 1.16 -12.69 8.03
CA LEU A 92 0.55 -11.74 8.96
C LEU A 92 -0.14 -12.45 10.13
N LEU A 93 -0.90 -13.51 9.85
CA LEU A 93 -1.58 -14.30 10.87
C LEU A 93 -0.61 -14.98 11.83
N SER A 94 0.48 -15.55 11.29
CA SER A 94 1.55 -16.17 12.08
C SER A 94 2.22 -15.14 12.99
N TRP A 95 2.56 -13.95 12.46
CA TRP A 95 3.16 -12.87 13.24
C TRP A 95 2.25 -12.36 14.37
N LEU A 96 0.95 -12.21 14.13
CA LEU A 96 0.00 -11.78 15.16
C LEU A 96 -0.23 -12.86 16.22
N THR A 97 -0.38 -14.12 15.79
CA THR A 97 -0.55 -15.26 16.70
C THR A 97 0.68 -15.46 17.58
N ALA A 98 1.88 -15.28 17.04
CA ALA A 98 3.13 -15.36 17.79
C ALA A 98 3.25 -14.30 18.90
N GLN A 99 2.50 -13.21 18.80
CA GLN A 99 2.38 -12.17 19.84
C GLN A 99 1.21 -12.43 20.82
N GLY A 100 0.54 -13.58 20.71
CA GLY A 100 -0.59 -13.94 21.57
C GLY A 100 -1.93 -13.32 21.14
N HIS A 101 -2.01 -12.72 19.95
CA HIS A 101 -3.27 -12.15 19.45
C HIS A 101 -4.12 -13.19 18.72
N ARG A 102 -5.44 -12.95 18.69
CA ARG A 102 -6.42 -13.73 17.92
C ARG A 102 -7.03 -12.86 16.83
N PRO A 103 -6.36 -12.69 15.68
CA PRO A 103 -6.83 -11.82 14.62
C PRO A 103 -8.05 -12.40 13.89
N ARG A 104 -9.02 -11.55 13.57
CA ARG A 104 -10.08 -11.84 12.59
C ARG A 104 -9.70 -11.23 11.25
N VAL A 105 -9.83 -11.99 10.17
CA VAL A 105 -9.42 -11.54 8.83
C VAL A 105 -10.60 -11.57 7.88
N ALA A 106 -10.81 -10.46 7.19
CA ALA A 106 -11.74 -10.36 6.07
C ALA A 106 -10.98 -9.94 4.81
N THR A 107 -11.35 -10.52 3.68
CA THR A 107 -10.91 -10.03 2.37
C THR A 107 -11.78 -8.83 2.00
N VAL A 108 -11.17 -7.74 1.58
CA VAL A 108 -11.89 -6.52 1.19
C VAL A 108 -11.51 -6.14 -0.24
N PRO A 109 -12.36 -6.41 -1.24
CA PRO A 109 -12.09 -6.02 -2.61
C PRO A 109 -12.10 -4.49 -2.76
N ASP A 110 -11.42 -4.00 -3.79
CA ASP A 110 -11.64 -2.65 -4.32
C ASP A 110 -12.67 -2.64 -5.45
N ASP A 111 -12.89 -1.46 -6.04
CA ASP A 111 -13.80 -1.25 -7.17
C ASP A 111 -13.40 -2.04 -8.43
N GLY A 112 -12.12 -2.40 -8.54
CA GLY A 112 -11.58 -3.28 -9.60
C GLY A 112 -11.56 -4.76 -9.23
N GLY A 113 -12.08 -5.15 -8.06
CA GLY A 113 -12.08 -6.53 -7.57
C GLY A 113 -10.74 -7.04 -7.03
N HIS A 114 -9.72 -6.20 -6.83
CA HIS A 114 -8.44 -6.62 -6.27
C HIS A 114 -8.57 -6.79 -4.75
N PRO A 115 -8.32 -7.99 -4.21
CA PRO A 115 -8.49 -8.26 -2.79
C PRO A 115 -7.40 -7.61 -1.94
N GLY A 116 -7.81 -6.74 -1.02
CA GLY A 116 -7.01 -6.36 0.16
C GLY A 116 -7.37 -7.23 1.37
N LEU A 117 -6.70 -7.00 2.50
CA LEU A 117 -7.05 -7.63 3.77
C LEU A 117 -7.43 -6.57 4.81
N HIS A 118 -8.50 -6.84 5.55
CA HIS A 118 -8.79 -6.17 6.82
C HIS A 118 -8.53 -7.17 7.94
N VAL A 119 -7.65 -6.81 8.88
CA VAL A 119 -7.30 -7.65 10.03
C VAL A 119 -7.67 -6.92 11.31
N ALA A 120 -8.65 -7.44 12.05
CA ALA A 120 -9.08 -6.89 13.33
C ALA A 120 -8.46 -7.67 14.50
N VAL A 121 -7.96 -6.95 15.50
CA VAL A 121 -7.48 -7.50 16.77
C VAL A 121 -8.27 -6.83 17.90
N ASP A 122 -9.43 -7.41 18.21
CA ASP A 122 -10.43 -6.80 19.12
C ASP A 122 -9.87 -6.51 20.51
N ALA A 123 -9.01 -7.39 21.02
CA ALA A 123 -8.38 -7.22 22.34
C ALA A 123 -7.55 -5.92 22.47
N LEU A 124 -7.09 -5.35 21.34
CA LEU A 124 -6.36 -4.08 21.30
C LEU A 124 -7.22 -2.93 20.74
N GLY A 125 -8.42 -3.22 20.24
CA GLY A 125 -9.18 -2.27 19.42
C GLY A 125 -8.43 -1.83 18.17
N ALA A 126 -7.52 -2.66 17.65
CA ALA A 126 -6.63 -2.32 16.54
C ALA A 126 -7.07 -2.99 15.24
N ALA A 127 -6.89 -2.29 14.12
CA ALA A 127 -7.11 -2.81 12.78
C ALA A 127 -5.89 -2.60 11.87
N LEU A 128 -5.60 -3.61 11.03
CA LEU A 128 -4.64 -3.52 9.94
C LEU A 128 -5.37 -3.50 8.60
N GLU A 129 -5.11 -2.49 7.79
CA GLU A 129 -5.58 -2.39 6.41
C GLU A 129 -4.43 -2.75 5.47
N VAL A 130 -4.48 -3.93 4.87
CA VAL A 130 -3.47 -4.36 3.89
C VAL A 130 -3.97 -4.03 2.50
N ARG A 131 -3.25 -3.14 1.82
CA ARG A 131 -3.58 -2.72 0.48
C ARG A 131 -2.51 -3.18 -0.50
N LEU A 132 -2.89 -4.03 -1.45
CA LEU A 132 -1.95 -4.65 -2.40
C LEU A 132 -2.04 -4.08 -3.82
N ALA A 133 -3.08 -3.30 -4.12
CA ALA A 133 -3.30 -2.69 -5.43
C ALA A 133 -3.35 -1.15 -5.31
N PRO A 134 -3.26 -0.40 -6.41
CA PRO A 134 -3.25 1.05 -6.39
C PRO A 134 -4.46 1.64 -5.67
N LEU A 135 -4.26 2.73 -4.92
CA LEU A 135 -5.32 3.41 -4.18
C LEU A 135 -5.14 4.92 -4.36
N SER A 136 -6.16 5.59 -4.86
CA SER A 136 -6.12 7.06 -5.00
C SER A 136 -6.16 7.73 -3.62
N ASP A 137 -5.65 8.96 -3.52
CA ASP A 137 -5.68 9.73 -2.27
C ASP A 137 -7.11 9.89 -1.73
N THR A 138 -8.08 10.19 -2.60
CA THR A 138 -9.49 10.33 -2.21
C THR A 138 -10.08 9.02 -1.67
N ALA A 139 -9.81 7.89 -2.33
CA ALA A 139 -10.27 6.58 -1.87
C ALA A 139 -9.57 6.15 -0.57
N TRP A 140 -8.27 6.46 -0.44
CA TRP A 140 -7.49 6.23 0.77
C TRP A 140 -8.08 6.98 1.96
N ARG A 141 -8.28 8.30 1.86
CA ARG A 141 -8.88 9.12 2.95
C ARG A 141 -10.24 8.59 3.35
N ALA A 142 -11.12 8.36 2.38
CA ALA A 142 -12.47 7.89 2.66
C ALA A 142 -12.49 6.53 3.37
N ARG A 143 -11.57 5.63 3.02
CA ARG A 143 -11.45 4.32 3.67
C ARG A 143 -10.79 4.40 5.03
N ASP A 144 -9.76 5.21 5.18
CA ASP A 144 -9.09 5.44 6.46
C ASP A 144 -10.06 6.07 7.48
N ASP A 145 -10.86 7.06 7.06
CA ASP A 145 -11.91 7.65 7.88
C ASP A 145 -12.95 6.62 8.35
N ARG A 146 -13.36 5.71 7.45
CA ARG A 146 -14.28 4.60 7.82
C ARG A 146 -13.64 3.65 8.81
N ALA A 147 -12.39 3.24 8.58
CA ALA A 147 -11.69 2.31 9.45
C ALA A 147 -11.46 2.90 10.85
N ARG A 148 -11.10 4.19 10.94
CA ARG A 148 -10.87 4.89 12.20
C ARG A 148 -12.13 5.16 13.01
N ARG A 149 -13.31 5.14 12.38
CA ARG A 149 -14.59 5.12 13.11
C ARG A 149 -14.91 3.77 13.74
N ALA A 150 -14.33 2.68 13.22
CA ALA A 150 -14.62 1.32 13.66
C ALA A 150 -13.55 0.73 14.60
N ALA A 151 -12.33 1.29 14.62
CA ALA A 151 -11.21 0.82 15.43
C ALA A 151 -10.52 1.98 16.15
N ARG A 152 -10.02 1.73 17.36
CA ARG A 152 -9.24 2.70 18.15
C ARG A 152 -7.95 3.08 17.44
N SER A 153 -7.27 2.11 16.83
CA SER A 153 -6.07 2.35 16.02
C SER A 153 -6.17 1.63 14.68
N VAL A 154 -5.72 2.32 13.63
CA VAL A 154 -5.65 1.78 12.27
C VAL A 154 -4.24 1.96 11.75
N THR A 155 -3.64 0.85 11.33
CA THR A 155 -2.36 0.84 10.62
C THR A 155 -2.54 0.31 9.21
N TRP A 156 -2.09 1.07 8.22
CA TRP A 156 -2.04 0.60 6.84
C TRP A 156 -0.72 -0.11 6.54
N LEU A 157 -0.81 -1.18 5.76
CA LEU A 157 0.33 -1.93 5.20
C LEU A 157 0.21 -1.95 3.67
N TYR A 158 1.13 -1.29 2.98
CA TYR A 158 1.07 -1.10 1.53
C TYR A 158 1.95 -2.09 0.78
N GLY A 159 1.35 -2.93 -0.05
CA GLY A 159 2.04 -3.75 -1.03
C GLY A 159 2.73 -2.91 -2.12
N PRO A 160 3.53 -3.55 -2.99
CA PRO A 160 4.32 -2.88 -4.01
C PRO A 160 3.49 -2.01 -4.96
N ASP A 161 2.29 -2.45 -5.34
CA ASP A 161 1.44 -1.69 -6.28
C ASP A 161 0.65 -0.57 -5.58
N ALA A 162 0.75 -0.45 -4.26
CA ALA A 162 0.11 0.60 -3.46
C ALA A 162 1.12 1.67 -3.00
N ASP A 163 2.29 1.76 -3.65
CA ASP A 163 3.39 2.65 -3.25
C ASP A 163 3.00 4.13 -3.22
N ALA A 164 2.19 4.58 -4.18
CA ALA A 164 1.70 5.95 -4.22
C ALA A 164 0.86 6.31 -2.97
N ALA A 165 0.02 5.38 -2.50
CA ALA A 165 -0.75 5.58 -1.27
C ALA A 165 0.15 5.60 -0.03
N ALA A 166 1.21 4.77 -0.01
CA ALA A 166 2.23 4.84 1.04
C ALA A 166 2.95 6.20 1.06
N ALA A 167 3.29 6.74 -0.12
CA ALA A 167 3.90 8.07 -0.24
C ALA A 167 2.96 9.17 0.27
N THR A 168 1.67 9.10 -0.08
CA THR A 168 0.65 10.02 0.43
C THR A 168 0.54 9.95 1.95
N GLU A 169 0.43 8.76 2.53
CA GLU A 169 0.36 8.62 3.99
C GLU A 169 1.64 9.13 4.67
N ALA A 170 2.82 8.81 4.14
CA ALA A 170 4.09 9.30 4.69
C ALA A 170 4.17 10.83 4.65
N SER A 171 3.65 11.46 3.60
CA SER A 171 3.60 12.91 3.46
C SER A 171 2.65 13.57 4.46
N VAL A 172 1.51 12.93 4.74
CA VAL A 172 0.46 13.46 5.65
C VAL A 172 0.75 13.16 7.11
N ARG A 173 1.28 11.97 7.42
CA ARG A 173 1.44 11.43 8.79
C ARG A 173 2.89 11.26 9.23
N GLY A 174 3.82 11.65 8.37
CA GLY A 174 5.26 11.60 8.63
C GLY A 174 5.92 10.26 8.40
N ALA A 175 5.15 9.16 8.32
CA ALA A 175 5.64 7.85 7.93
C ALA A 175 4.52 6.94 7.44
N ALA A 176 4.87 5.98 6.58
CA ALA A 176 4.00 4.89 6.14
C ALA A 176 4.71 3.53 6.27
N LEU A 177 3.94 2.44 6.30
CA LEU A 177 4.47 1.09 6.35
C LEU A 177 4.22 0.37 5.03
N SER A 178 5.29 0.11 4.29
CA SER A 178 5.28 -0.73 3.11
C SER A 178 5.45 -2.20 3.49
N LEU A 179 4.95 -3.10 2.65
CA LEU A 179 4.97 -4.54 2.85
C LEU A 179 5.51 -5.19 1.57
N ARG A 180 6.48 -6.08 1.72
CA ARG A 180 6.95 -6.90 0.61
C ARG A 180 7.23 -8.33 1.04
N ARG A 181 7.08 -9.25 0.09
CA ARG A 181 7.49 -10.65 0.26
C ARG A 181 9.01 -10.75 0.35
N HIS A 182 9.50 -11.61 1.25
CA HIS A 182 10.90 -11.99 1.33
C HIS A 182 11.00 -13.44 1.78
N ASP A 183 11.48 -14.30 0.90
CA ASP A 183 11.47 -15.74 1.05
C ASP A 183 10.06 -16.24 1.48
N ARG A 184 9.98 -16.95 2.61
CA ARG A 184 8.74 -17.44 3.21
C ARG A 184 8.04 -16.42 4.10
N GLY A 185 8.65 -15.26 4.36
CA GLY A 185 8.15 -14.24 5.28
C GLY A 185 7.81 -12.91 4.61
N LEU A 186 7.70 -11.89 5.45
CA LEU A 186 7.41 -10.51 5.06
C LEU A 186 8.47 -9.56 5.62
N LEU A 187 8.78 -8.53 4.83
CA LEU A 187 9.50 -7.36 5.29
C LEU A 187 8.53 -6.19 5.40
N VAL A 188 8.70 -5.40 6.45
CA VAL A 188 8.02 -4.12 6.65
C VAL A 188 9.00 -3.01 6.36
N GLY A 189 8.62 -2.09 5.48
CA GLY A 189 9.40 -0.92 5.12
C GLY A 189 8.84 0.29 5.84
N VAL A 190 9.64 0.93 6.68
CA VAL A 190 9.29 2.26 7.22
C VAL A 190 9.69 3.28 6.17
N ARG A 191 8.70 3.84 5.46
CA ARG A 191 8.87 4.97 4.55
C ARG A 191 8.71 6.28 5.32
N ASP A 192 9.70 7.16 5.25
CA ASP A 192 9.58 8.51 5.80
C ASP A 192 9.01 9.50 4.77
N ALA A 193 8.70 10.72 5.21
CA ALA A 193 8.18 11.77 4.33
C ALA A 193 9.18 12.28 3.27
N GLY A 194 10.45 11.84 3.32
CA GLY A 194 11.48 12.10 2.31
C GLY A 194 11.69 10.93 1.36
N ASP A 195 10.78 9.95 1.38
CA ASP A 195 10.76 8.75 0.54
C ASP A 195 11.83 7.69 0.87
N ALA A 196 12.63 7.91 1.93
CA ALA A 196 13.61 6.91 2.36
C ALA A 196 12.88 5.72 3.01
N VAL A 197 13.22 4.50 2.58
CA VAL A 197 12.61 3.28 3.10
C VAL A 197 13.61 2.42 3.85
N ARG A 198 13.35 2.18 5.14
CA ARG A 198 14.10 1.21 5.95
C ARG A 198 13.33 -0.11 6.04
N TRP A 199 13.89 -1.16 5.47
CA TRP A 199 13.28 -2.50 5.52
C TRP A 199 13.73 -3.29 6.75
N VAL A 200 12.77 -3.86 7.47
CA VAL A 200 12.98 -4.76 8.60
C VAL A 200 12.16 -6.03 8.43
N ARG A 201 12.54 -7.11 9.12
CA ARG A 201 11.71 -8.31 9.18
C ARG A 201 10.42 -8.01 9.94
N LEU A 202 9.30 -8.57 9.50
CA LEU A 202 8.02 -8.44 10.20
C LEU A 202 8.13 -8.89 11.68
N ALA A 203 8.94 -9.91 11.96
CA ALA A 203 9.20 -10.38 13.32
C ALA A 203 9.89 -9.35 14.25
N ALA A 204 10.49 -8.28 13.70
CA ALA A 204 11.04 -7.17 14.48
C ALA A 204 10.00 -6.07 14.77
N CYS A 205 8.78 -6.22 14.25
CA CYS A 205 7.66 -5.31 14.49
C CYS A 205 6.74 -5.91 15.55
N SER A 206 5.97 -5.06 16.24
CA SER A 206 4.92 -5.51 17.16
C SER A 206 3.62 -4.75 16.94
N LEU A 207 2.49 -5.36 17.30
CA LEU A 207 1.20 -4.70 17.35
C LEU A 207 0.89 -4.27 18.78
N THR A 208 0.53 -3.00 18.97
CA THR A 208 0.09 -2.45 20.26
C THR A 208 -1.30 -1.81 20.11
N ALA A 209 -1.86 -1.32 21.22
CA ALA A 209 -3.12 -0.57 21.20
C ALA A 209 -3.07 0.70 20.33
N ASP A 210 -1.88 1.26 20.10
CA ASP A 210 -1.66 2.45 19.29
C ASP A 210 -1.30 2.12 17.83
N GLY A 211 -1.31 0.83 17.46
CA GLY A 211 -1.04 0.33 16.11
C GLY A 211 0.30 -0.41 16.02
N VAL A 212 0.79 -0.59 14.78
CA VAL A 212 2.05 -1.29 14.55
C VAL A 212 3.24 -0.41 14.94
N THR A 213 4.15 -0.99 15.71
CA THR A 213 5.48 -0.44 15.94
C THR A 213 6.50 -1.16 15.07
N ALA A 214 7.43 -0.40 14.49
CA ALA A 214 8.51 -0.93 13.68
C ALA A 214 9.79 -0.11 13.97
N PRO A 215 10.98 -0.73 13.95
CA PRO A 215 12.23 -0.01 14.13
C PRO A 215 12.38 1.17 13.15
N GLY A 216 12.58 2.37 13.70
CA GLY A 216 12.68 3.62 12.93
C GLY A 216 11.36 4.34 12.64
N LEU A 217 10.20 3.75 12.97
CA LEU A 217 8.89 4.39 12.73
C LEU A 217 8.68 5.65 13.57
N ALA A 218 9.02 5.58 14.86
CA ALA A 218 8.93 6.73 15.76
C ALA A 218 9.88 7.86 15.32
N ASP A 219 11.12 7.50 14.93
CA ASP A 219 12.12 8.47 14.45
C ASP A 219 11.66 9.18 13.17
N ALA A 220 11.10 8.45 12.21
CA ALA A 220 10.57 9.00 10.97
C ALA A 220 9.43 10.01 11.24
N ARG A 221 8.48 9.64 12.11
CA ARG A 221 7.39 10.53 12.54
C ARG A 221 7.90 11.77 13.27
N ALA A 222 8.85 11.60 14.19
CA ALA A 222 9.45 12.72 14.93
C ALA A 222 10.22 13.67 14.00
N ALA A 223 10.97 13.15 13.02
CA ALA A 223 11.67 13.95 12.04
C ALA A 223 10.70 14.76 11.16
N HIS A 224 9.58 14.17 10.75
CA HIS A 224 8.54 14.90 10.03
C HIS A 224 7.92 16.01 10.90
N ALA A 225 7.57 15.72 12.15
CA ALA A 225 6.99 16.70 13.06
C ALA A 225 7.92 17.92 13.26
N ARG A 226 9.23 17.69 13.43
CA ARG A 226 10.24 18.77 13.51
C ARG A 226 10.25 19.64 12.24
N ARG A 227 10.34 19.02 11.06
CA ARG A 227 10.32 19.75 9.78
C ARG A 227 9.04 20.56 9.58
N THR A 228 7.89 20.02 9.98
CA THR A 228 6.61 20.72 9.89
C THR A 228 6.54 21.91 10.84
N ALA A 229 7.02 21.76 12.09
CA ALA A 229 7.09 22.86 13.05
C ALA A 229 8.03 23.98 12.56
N GLU A 230 9.20 23.63 12.04
CA GLU A 230 10.16 24.58 11.46
C GLU A 230 9.55 25.37 10.29
N ARG A 231 8.84 24.70 9.37
CA ARG A 231 8.13 25.36 8.26
C ARG A 231 7.03 26.29 8.75
N GLN A 232 6.24 25.88 9.74
CA GLN A 232 5.19 26.72 10.31
C GLN A 232 5.77 27.96 10.98
N GLU A 233 6.87 27.82 11.72
CA GLU A 233 7.54 28.94 12.36
C GLU A 233 8.18 29.89 11.32
N ALA A 234 8.81 29.36 10.27
CA ALA A 234 9.31 30.16 9.16
C ALA A 234 8.19 30.96 8.46
N ALA A 235 7.04 30.32 8.20
CA ALA A 235 5.88 30.98 7.61
C ALA A 235 5.33 32.09 8.53
N ARG A 236 5.22 31.84 9.84
CA ARG A 236 4.82 32.85 10.83
C ARG A 236 5.78 34.04 10.84
N ARG A 237 7.10 33.80 10.80
CA ARG A 237 8.11 34.87 10.73
C ARG A 237 8.00 35.68 9.44
N ALA A 238 7.80 35.04 8.30
CA ALA A 238 7.61 35.70 7.02
C ALA A 238 6.35 36.59 7.01
N ALA A 239 5.22 36.06 7.50
CA ALA A 239 3.97 36.81 7.63
C ALA A 239 4.12 38.05 8.54
N ARG A 240 4.80 37.91 9.69
CA ARG A 240 5.10 39.04 10.59
C ARG A 240 5.98 40.10 9.93
N ARG A 241 6.97 39.71 9.12
CA ARG A 241 7.82 40.65 8.37
C ARG A 241 7.03 41.38 7.27
N ALA A 242 6.17 40.67 6.54
CA ALA A 242 5.32 41.26 5.52
C ALA A 242 4.34 42.29 6.11
N ALA A 243 3.71 41.98 7.25
CA ALA A 243 2.79 42.89 7.94
C ALA A 243 3.47 44.15 8.51
N ARG A 244 4.78 44.08 8.81
CA ARG A 244 5.56 45.22 9.33
C ARG A 244 6.15 46.12 8.24
N ARG A 245 6.02 45.77 6.96
CA ARG A 245 6.52 46.57 5.85
C ARG A 245 5.47 47.66 5.56
N PRO A 246 5.71 48.95 5.86
CA PRO A 246 4.73 50.00 5.58
C PRO A 246 4.51 50.07 4.07
N GLY A 247 3.24 50.27 3.68
CA GLY A 247 2.85 50.47 2.28
C GLY A 247 3.75 51.53 1.67
N ARG A 248 4.55 51.14 0.67
CA ARG A 248 5.33 52.08 -0.13
C ARG A 248 4.31 53.07 -0.70
N ALA A 249 4.47 54.33 -0.32
CA ALA A 249 3.58 55.43 -0.66
C ALA A 249 3.18 55.36 -2.15
N ARG A 250 1.88 55.49 -2.37
CA ARG A 250 1.29 55.86 -3.65
C ARG A 250 2.04 57.12 -4.12
N PRO A 251 2.61 57.17 -5.33
CA PRO A 251 3.06 58.45 -5.86
C PRO A 251 1.81 59.30 -6.07
N ASP A 252 1.62 60.29 -5.20
CA ASP A 252 0.61 61.33 -5.40
C ASP A 252 0.98 62.14 -6.64
N ALA A 253 -0.07 62.51 -7.36
CA ALA A 253 -0.04 63.27 -8.59
C ALA A 253 0.47 64.70 -8.37
N ALA A 254 1.05 65.26 -9.44
CA ALA A 254 0.94 66.65 -9.93
C ALA A 254 2.30 67.16 -10.41
N GLU A 255 2.62 66.88 -11.67
CA GLU A 255 3.56 67.76 -12.39
C GLU A 255 2.69 68.80 -13.11
N GLU A 256 2.57 69.95 -12.46
CA GLU A 256 1.98 71.17 -13.01
C GLU A 256 2.72 71.55 -14.30
N LEU A 257 1.98 71.61 -15.41
CA LEU A 257 2.44 72.27 -16.63
C LEU A 257 2.51 73.79 -16.39
N PRO A 258 3.68 74.44 -16.55
CA PRO A 258 3.74 75.90 -16.44
C PRO A 258 3.10 76.57 -17.67
N LEU A 259 2.07 77.35 -17.42
CA LEU A 259 1.50 78.33 -18.35
C LEU A 259 2.52 79.45 -18.59
N TRP A 260 3.12 79.50 -19.78
CA TRP A 260 3.84 80.68 -20.24
C TRP A 260 2.87 81.73 -20.80
N PRO A 261 2.96 83.01 -20.38
CA PRO A 261 2.22 84.08 -21.03
C PRO A 261 2.91 84.48 -22.34
N LEU A 262 2.16 84.48 -23.44
CA LEU A 262 2.54 85.14 -24.69
C LEU A 262 2.42 86.66 -24.49
N ALA A 263 3.56 87.34 -24.41
CA ALA A 263 3.62 88.79 -24.55
C ALA A 263 3.58 89.17 -26.04
N SER A 264 2.62 90.01 -26.39
CA SER A 264 2.50 90.77 -27.63
C SER A 264 3.62 91.81 -27.80
N THR A 265 4.11 91.97 -29.03
CA THR A 265 4.39 93.21 -29.81
C THR A 265 5.07 92.75 -31.12
N ALA A 266 4.58 92.97 -32.35
CA ALA A 266 4.21 94.23 -33.03
C ALA A 266 5.37 95.23 -33.10
#